data_AF-A0A1A7R8U3-F1
#
_entry.id   AF-A0A1A7R8U3-F1
#
_cell.length_a   1.000
_cell.length_b   1.000
_cell.length_c   1.000
_cell.angle_alpha   90.00
_cell.angle_beta   90.00
_cell.angle_gamma   90.00
#
_symmetry.space_group_name_H-M   'P 1'
#
loop_
_entity.id
_entity.type
_entity.pdbx_description
1 polymer ?
#
loop_
_entity_poly.entity_id
_entity_poly.type
_entity_poly.pdbx_seq_one_letter_code
_entity_poly.pdbx_strand_id
1 'polypeptide(L)' 'MVDKTDMIRVRRLNFEVARAISCIYDVFPHENQVSSNVVKSIGAVTSNTKHRFREKLAFSKALDGTSMTMPRDNYCDK' A
#
# COMPACT_ATOMS: atom_id res chain seq x y z
N MET A 1 12.84 7.61 -0.86
CA MET A 1 12.77 6.43 0.03
C MET A 1 12.60 6.93 1.45
N VAL A 2 12.00 6.14 2.33
CA VAL A 2 11.46 6.59 3.62
C VAL A 2 12.42 6.19 4.74
N ASP A 3 12.63 7.09 5.70
CA ASP A 3 13.31 6.76 6.95
C ASP A 3 12.42 5.80 7.76
N LYS A 4 12.90 4.57 7.97
CA LYS A 4 12.14 3.51 8.65
C LYS A 4 12.20 3.62 10.17
N THR A 5 13.05 4.50 10.72
CA THR A 5 13.16 4.74 12.16
C THR A 5 12.14 5.79 12.64
N ASP A 6 11.68 6.65 11.73
CA ASP A 6 10.58 7.58 11.96
C ASP A 6 9.22 6.87 11.80
N MET A 7 8.77 6.27 12.90
CA MET A 7 7.52 5.51 12.96
C MET A 7 6.28 6.36 12.63
N ILE A 8 6.30 7.66 12.91
CA ILE A 8 5.19 8.57 12.57
C ILE A 8 5.09 8.67 11.05
N ARG A 9 6.22 8.89 10.39
CA ARG A 9 6.27 8.99 8.93
C ARG A 9 5.95 7.68 8.24
N VAL A 10 6.46 6.55 8.75
CA VAL A 10 6.15 5.20 8.24
C VAL A 10 4.64 4.93 8.28
N ARG A 11 3.98 5.21 9.41
CA ARG A 11 2.53 5.03 9.56
C ARG A 11 1.74 5.94 8.63
N ARG A 12 2.09 7.24 8.56
CA ARG A 12 1.41 8.19 7.67
C ARG A 12 1.47 7.74 6.21
N LEU A 13 2.61 7.24 5.77
CA LEU A 13 2.75 6.70 4.41
C LEU A 13 1.94 5.42 4.20
N ASN A 14 1.88 4.55 5.20
CA ASN A 14 1.03 3.37 5.14
C ASN A 14 -0.46 3.74 4.98
N PHE A 15 -0.92 4.81 5.64
CA PHE A 15 -2.27 5.35 5.45
C PHE A 15 -2.50 5.83 4.01
N GLU A 16 -1.55 6.57 3.42
CA GLU A 16 -1.68 7.02 2.02
C GLU A 16 -1.70 5.83 1.04
N VAL A 17 -0.91 4.78 1.29
CA VAL A 17 -0.96 3.54 0.52
C VAL A 17 -2.34 2.87 0.65
N ALA A 18 -2.92 2.83 1.85
CA ALA A 18 -4.25 2.27 2.08
C ALA A 18 -5.34 3.03 1.31
N ARG A 19 -5.26 4.37 1.29
CA ARG A 19 -6.17 5.23 0.53
C ARG A 19 -6.06 4.97 -0.96
N ALA A 20 -4.84 4.88 -1.49
CA ALA A 20 -4.62 4.54 -2.90
C ALA A 20 -5.15 3.14 -3.26
N ILE A 21 -4.99 2.16 -2.36
CA ILE A 21 -5.57 0.82 -2.54
C ILE A 21 -7.10 0.90 -2.55
N SER A 22 -7.72 1.65 -1.63
CA SER A 22 -9.18 1.84 -1.63
C SER A 22 -9.69 2.32 -2.99
N CYS A 23 -8.98 3.25 -3.63
CA CYS A 23 -9.36 3.73 -4.95
C CYS A 23 -9.28 2.69 -6.06
N ILE A 24 -8.33 1.77 -5.98
CA ILE A 24 -8.30 0.63 -6.91
C ILE A 24 -9.52 -0.25 -6.69
N TYR A 25 -9.97 -0.41 -5.44
CA TYR A 25 -11.16 -1.18 -5.10
C TYR A 25 -12.46 -0.48 -5.52
N ASP A 26 -12.50 0.85 -5.56
CA ASP A 26 -13.66 1.61 -6.04
C ASP A 26 -13.80 1.59 -7.58
N VAL A 27 -12.69 1.53 -8.30
CA VAL A 27 -12.66 1.54 -9.78
C VAL A 27 -12.80 0.15 -10.39
N PHE A 28 -12.15 -0.86 -9.81
CA PHE A 28 -12.12 -2.22 -10.36
C PHE A 28 -13.10 -3.14 -9.64
N PRO A 29 -13.80 -4.03 -10.36
CA PRO A 29 -14.75 -4.94 -9.75
C PRO A 29 -14.09 -5.84 -8.69
N HIS A 30 -14.85 -6.18 -7.65
CA HIS A 30 -14.42 -7.13 -6.62
C HIS A 30 -14.54 -8.58 -7.08
N GLU A 31 -15.37 -8.84 -8.08
CA GLU A 31 -15.56 -10.15 -8.70
C GLU A 31 -14.24 -10.73 -9.19
N ASN A 32 -14.08 -12.04 -9.03
CA ASN A 32 -12.90 -12.79 -9.52
C ASN A 32 -11.55 -12.19 -9.08
N GLN A 33 -11.52 -11.46 -7.95
CA GLN A 33 -10.33 -10.82 -7.40
C GLN A 33 -9.66 -9.80 -8.32
N VAL A 34 -10.38 -9.21 -9.29
CA VAL A 34 -9.80 -8.27 -10.27
C VAL A 34 -9.09 -7.11 -9.58
N SER A 35 -9.76 -6.40 -8.68
CA SER A 35 -9.17 -5.31 -7.87
C SER A 35 -7.91 -5.74 -7.10
N SER A 36 -7.94 -6.91 -6.44
CA SER A 36 -6.76 -7.44 -5.73
C SER A 36 -5.60 -7.76 -6.67
N ASN A 37 -5.89 -8.32 -7.86
CA ASN A 37 -4.88 -8.65 -8.87
C ASN A 37 -4.24 -7.39 -9.46
N VAL A 38 -4.99 -6.29 -9.58
CA VAL A 38 -4.46 -4.98 -9.97
C VAL A 38 -3.49 -4.46 -8.91
N VAL A 39 -3.87 -4.48 -7.62
CA VAL A 39 -2.97 -4.08 -6.52
C VAL A 39 -1.69 -4.92 -6.51
N LYS A 40 -1.80 -6.24 -6.66
CA LYS A 40 -0.64 -7.15 -6.74
C LYS A 40 0.26 -6.82 -7.93
N SER A 41 -0.32 -6.57 -9.10
CA SER A 41 0.41 -6.22 -10.33
C SER A 41 1.17 -4.91 -10.19
N ILE A 42 0.52 -3.86 -9.68
CA ILE A 42 1.18 -2.57 -9.36
C ILE A 42 2.31 -2.81 -8.37
N GLY A 43 2.05 -3.59 -7.31
CA GLY A 43 3.04 -3.97 -6.33
C GLY A 43 4.25 -4.69 -6.93
N ALA A 44 4.05 -5.57 -7.91
CA ALA A 44 5.12 -6.31 -8.58
C ALA A 44 5.96 -5.40 -9.49
N VAL A 45 5.30 -4.55 -10.30
CA VAL A 45 5.99 -3.61 -11.20
C VAL A 45 6.78 -2.57 -10.41
N THR A 46 6.22 -2.05 -9.32
CA THR A 46 6.87 -1.01 -8.50
C THR A 46 8.03 -1.53 -7.65
N SER A 47 8.06 -2.85 -7.33
CA SER A 47 9.16 -3.48 -6.60
C SER A 47 10.02 -4.45 -7.42
N ASN A 48 10.03 -4.32 -8.75
CA ASN A 48 10.64 -5.26 -9.69
C ASN A 48 12.19 -5.30 -9.71
N THR A 49 12.87 -4.50 -8.89
CA THR A 49 14.34 -4.53 -8.77
C THR A 49 14.76 -4.98 -7.38
N LYS A 50 15.92 -5.63 -7.27
CA LYS A 50 16.47 -6.09 -5.98
C LYS A 50 16.51 -4.98 -4.92
N HIS A 51 16.90 -3.77 -5.31
CA HIS A 51 16.94 -2.62 -4.42
C HIS A 51 15.54 -2.21 -3.94
N ARG A 52 14.59 -2.00 -4.86
CA ARG A 52 13.20 -1.63 -4.50
C ARG A 52 12.50 -2.73 -3.69
N PHE A 53 12.77 -4.00 -3.97
CA PHE A 53 12.26 -5.12 -3.21
C PHE A 53 12.75 -5.13 -1.76
N ARG A 54 14.07 -4.98 -1.54
CA ARG A 54 14.65 -4.90 -0.19
C ARG A 54 14.06 -3.76 0.63
N GLU A 55 13.76 -2.66 -0.03
CA GLU A 55 13.26 -1.44 0.60
C GLU A 55 11.77 -1.55 0.94
N LYS A 56 10.98 -2.16 0.06
CA LYS A 56 9.60 -2.56 0.35
C LYS A 56 9.54 -3.56 1.51
N LEU A 57 10.46 -4.53 1.55
CA LEU A 57 10.55 -5.49 2.65
C LEU A 57 10.91 -4.79 3.99
N ALA A 58 11.88 -3.88 3.98
CA ALA A 58 12.25 -3.11 5.18
C ALA A 58 11.09 -2.23 5.66
N PHE A 59 10.36 -1.59 4.73
CA PHE A 59 9.16 -0.83 5.06
C PHE A 59 8.06 -1.71 5.68
N SER A 60 7.81 -2.89 5.10
CA SER A 60 6.85 -3.86 5.66
C SER A 60 7.24 -4.28 7.08
N LYS A 61 8.51 -4.60 7.31
CA LYS A 61 9.01 -4.98 8.65
C LYS A 61 8.86 -3.86 9.68
N ALA A 62 9.05 -2.61 9.28
CA ALA A 62 8.86 -1.47 10.17
C ALA A 62 7.40 -1.30 10.61
N LEU A 63 6.45 -1.88 9.86
CA LEU A 63 5.02 -1.88 10.19
C LEU A 63 4.58 -3.15 10.95
N ASP A 64 5.47 -4.12 11.19
CA ASP A 64 5.12 -5.34 11.91
C ASP A 64 4.58 -5.01 13.31
N GLY A 65 3.48 -5.65 13.70
CA GLY A 65 2.78 -5.37 14.96
C GLY A 65 1.89 -4.12 14.96
N THR A 66 1.81 -3.38 13.84
CA THR A 66 0.81 -2.32 13.67
C THR A 66 -0.47 -2.88 13.05
N SER A 67 -1.62 -2.38 13.48
CA SER A 67 -2.91 -2.64 12.84
C SER A 67 -3.40 -1.37 12.15
N MET A 68 -4.16 -1.55 11.08
CA MET A 68 -4.78 -0.45 10.36
C MET A 68 -6.12 -0.89 9.82
N THR A 69 -7.11 -0.01 9.93
CA THR A 69 -8.42 -0.19 9.31
C THR A 69 -8.41 0.48 7.95
N MET A 70 -8.99 -0.17 6.93
CA MET A 70 -9.14 0.48 5.64
C MET A 70 -10.00 1.75 5.79
N PRO A 71 -9.62 2.84 5.13
CA PRO A 71 -10.43 4.05 5.10
C PRO A 71 -11.82 3.73 4.51
N ARG A 72 -12.90 4.29 5.08
CA ARG A 72 -14.29 4.01 4.64
C ARG A 72 -14.86 5.06 3.67
N ASP A 73 -14.27 6.26 3.63
CA ASP A 73 -14.73 7.32 2.72
C ASP A 73 -14.15 7.14 1.32
N ASN A 74 -14.79 7.76 0.32
CA ASN A 74 -14.22 7.89 -1.01
C ASN A 74 -13.06 8.89 -0.96
N TYR A 75 -11.83 8.41 -1.19
CA TYR A 75 -10.61 9.21 -1.21
C TYR A 75 -10.08 9.46 -2.62
N CYS A 76 -10.83 9.09 -3.65
CA CYS A 76 -10.39 9.07 -5.05
C CYS A 76 -10.68 10.36 -5.79
N ASP A 77 -11.62 11.15 -5.26
CA ASP A 77 -12.04 12.44 -5.82
C ASP A 77 -11.31 13.65 -5.19
N LYS A 78 -10.07 13.48 -4.71
CA LYS A 78 -9.24 14.58 -4.19
C LYS A 78 -7.96 14.79 -4.98
#